data_AF-A0A536I1M9-F1
#
_entry.id   AF-A0A536I1M9-F1
#
_cell.length_a   1.000
_cell.length_b   1.000
_cell.length_c   1.000
_cell.angle_alpha   90.00
_cell.angle_beta   90.00
_cell.angle_gamma   90.00
#
_symmetry.space_group_name_H-M   'P 1'
#
loop_
_entity.id
_entity.type
_entity.pdbx_description
1 polymer ?
#
loop_
_entity_poly.entity_id
_entity_poly.type
_entity_poly.pdbx_seq_one_letter_code
_entity_poly.pdbx_strand_id
1 'polypeptide(L)'
;MLRAVTPGGHPAITALWLLGLALVALAAAVLVLGAITNAELLALGAIVVLVAASIAYQLRLRRFTATLVATEEALDAGDTKRARDLMAPLLARFHTFPLVQEVAADVLYAAGDPLSAAALWETAMKRLGAPRVAPRLVAAYAALNRGGDARRVAALVPNDSLAKLALAWSELAANGGDRERGSVLAGELVRDVAGAPNATVAAMTAAVAAIADARRGDRTGMLAKLAAMRRAVPTPHDAAFLGYLAGIALRESGDIDEARREFSVAVERSPESIGGALARRERAHLPT
;
A
#
# COMPACT_ATOMS: atom_id res chain seq x y z
N MET A 1 -8.38 9.61 -30.18
CA MET A 1 -7.84 8.32 -29.66
C MET A 1 -8.48 8.01 -28.31
N LEU A 2 -9.40 7.04 -28.24
CA LEU A 2 -9.97 6.56 -26.98
C LEU A 2 -8.85 5.84 -26.20
N ARG A 3 -8.25 6.51 -25.19
CA ARG A 3 -7.34 5.85 -24.25
C ARG A 3 -8.16 4.81 -23.48
N ALA A 4 -7.68 3.57 -23.47
CA ALA A 4 -8.34 2.49 -22.74
C ALA A 4 -8.40 2.84 -21.25
N VAL A 5 -9.60 3.17 -20.75
CA VAL A 5 -9.85 3.54 -19.35
C VAL A 5 -9.81 2.31 -18.43
N THR A 6 -9.95 1.12 -19.00
CA THR A 6 -9.84 -0.16 -18.30
C THR A 6 -8.89 -1.10 -19.05
N PRO A 7 -8.26 -2.08 -18.37
CA PRO A 7 -7.43 -3.10 -19.01
C PRO A 7 -8.15 -3.81 -20.17
N GLY A 8 -9.47 -3.98 -20.06
CA GLY A 8 -10.35 -4.59 -21.06
C GLY A 8 -10.75 -3.72 -22.26
N GLY A 9 -10.70 -2.40 -22.13
CA GLY A 9 -11.16 -1.44 -23.15
C GLY A 9 -10.17 -1.22 -24.31
N HIS A 10 -9.41 -2.24 -24.70
CA HIS A 10 -8.44 -2.10 -25.79
C HIS A 10 -9.19 -2.00 -27.14
N PRO A 11 -8.89 -1.02 -28.00
CA PRO A 11 -9.65 -0.81 -29.24
C PRO A 11 -9.66 -2.04 -30.15
N ALA A 12 -8.57 -2.81 -30.19
CA ALA A 12 -8.53 -4.07 -30.95
C ALA A 12 -9.46 -5.16 -30.36
N ILE A 13 -9.58 -5.26 -29.03
CA ILE A 13 -10.48 -6.23 -28.38
C ILE A 13 -11.93 -5.79 -28.61
N THR A 14 -12.21 -4.48 -28.46
CA THR A 14 -13.52 -3.91 -28.77
C THR A 14 -13.90 -4.13 -30.23
N ALA A 15 -12.97 -3.96 -31.18
CA ALA A 15 -13.20 -4.23 -32.58
C ALA A 15 -13.52 -5.72 -32.84
N LEU A 16 -12.82 -6.65 -32.18
CA LEU A 16 -13.12 -8.08 -32.28
C LEU A 16 -14.51 -8.41 -31.71
N TRP A 17 -14.91 -7.82 -30.59
CA TRP A 17 -16.27 -7.98 -30.06
C TRP A 17 -17.33 -7.43 -31.02
N LEU A 18 -17.12 -6.24 -31.58
CA LEU A 18 -18.04 -5.64 -32.56
C LEU A 18 -18.14 -6.48 -33.84
N LEU A 19 -17.01 -6.99 -34.34
CA LEU A 19 -16.99 -7.86 -35.52
C LEU A 19 -17.74 -9.17 -35.24
N GLY A 20 -17.51 -9.81 -34.10
CA GLY A 20 -18.22 -11.03 -33.71
C GLY A 20 -19.73 -10.80 -33.62
N LEU A 21 -20.16 -9.71 -32.98
CA LEU A 21 -21.59 -9.33 -32.89
C LEU A 21 -22.21 -9.02 -34.26
N ALA A 22 -21.47 -8.35 -35.15
CA ALA A 22 -21.92 -8.08 -36.51
C ALA A 22 -22.12 -9.38 -37.30
N LEU A 23 -21.22 -10.36 -37.16
CA LEU A 23 -21.36 -11.67 -37.78
C LEU A 23 -22.57 -12.45 -37.24
N VAL A 24 -22.85 -12.37 -35.94
CA VAL A 24 -24.08 -12.96 -35.36
C VAL A 24 -25.33 -12.31 -35.97
N ALA A 25 -25.38 -10.98 -36.04
CA ALA A 25 -26.52 -10.25 -36.61
C ALA A 25 -26.71 -10.60 -38.09
N LEU A 26 -25.62 -10.72 -38.85
CA LEU A 26 -25.66 -11.12 -40.25
C LEU A 26 -26.13 -12.57 -40.42
N ALA A 27 -25.64 -13.51 -39.60
CA ALA A 27 -26.10 -14.90 -39.60
C ALA A 27 -27.61 -14.99 -39.36
N ALA A 28 -28.14 -14.23 -38.39
CA ALA A 28 -29.57 -14.18 -38.10
C ALA A 28 -30.39 -13.63 -39.28
N ALA A 29 -29.91 -12.57 -39.94
CA ALA A 29 -30.59 -12.02 -41.12
C ALA A 29 -30.61 -13.01 -42.30
N VAL A 30 -29.51 -13.72 -42.55
CA VAL A 30 -29.41 -14.75 -43.59
C VAL A 30 -30.30 -15.95 -43.30
N LEU A 31 -30.46 -16.32 -42.03
CA LEU A 31 -31.38 -17.38 -41.59
C LEU A 31 -32.84 -17.00 -41.87
N VAL A 32 -33.24 -15.76 -41.60
CA VAL A 32 -34.59 -15.23 -41.90
C VAL A 32 -34.88 -15.25 -43.40
N LEU A 33 -33.86 -15.07 -44.24
CA LEU A 33 -33.96 -15.13 -45.70
C LEU A 33 -33.96 -16.58 -46.26
N GLY A 34 -33.88 -17.61 -45.41
CA GLY A 34 -34.00 -19.02 -45.80
C GLY A 34 -32.71 -19.69 -46.30
N ALA A 35 -31.55 -19.01 -46.21
CA ALA A 35 -30.26 -19.55 -46.68
C ALA A 35 -29.47 -20.20 -45.52
N ILE A 36 -29.90 -21.40 -45.12
CA ILE A 36 -29.45 -22.08 -43.88
C ILE A 36 -27.93 -22.34 -43.86
N THR A 37 -27.34 -22.87 -44.93
CA THR A 37 -25.90 -23.20 -44.98
C THR A 37 -24.99 -21.97 -44.83
N ASN A 38 -25.39 -20.84 -45.40
CA ASN A 38 -24.67 -19.58 -45.28
C ASN A 38 -24.78 -19.01 -43.84
N ALA A 39 -25.94 -19.19 -43.19
CA ALA A 39 -26.13 -18.78 -41.81
C ALA A 39 -25.27 -19.61 -40.84
N GLU A 40 -25.11 -20.91 -41.07
CA GLU A 40 -24.24 -21.79 -40.25
C GLU A 40 -22.77 -21.40 -40.33
N LEU A 41 -22.26 -21.14 -41.55
CA LEU A 41 -20.89 -20.67 -41.76
C LEU A 41 -20.61 -19.33 -41.08
N LEU A 42 -21.55 -18.38 -41.18
CA LEU A 42 -21.45 -17.08 -40.51
C LEU A 42 -21.52 -17.21 -38.99
N ALA A 43 -22.37 -18.09 -38.46
CA ALA A 43 -22.45 -18.37 -37.03
C ALA A 43 -21.16 -19.00 -36.50
N LEU A 44 -20.57 -19.95 -37.22
CA LEU A 44 -19.29 -20.57 -36.84
C LEU A 44 -18.14 -19.54 -36.89
N GLY A 45 -18.11 -18.68 -37.91
CA GLY A 45 -17.18 -17.55 -37.99
C GLY A 45 -17.34 -16.57 -36.81
N ALA A 46 -18.58 -16.25 -36.44
CA ALA A 46 -18.88 -15.40 -35.29
C ALA A 46 -18.36 -16.01 -33.98
N ILE A 47 -18.57 -17.32 -33.77
CA ILE A 47 -18.07 -18.04 -32.59
C ILE A 47 -16.55 -17.94 -32.51
N VAL A 48 -15.83 -18.20 -33.60
CA VAL A 48 -14.36 -18.12 -33.64
C VAL A 48 -13.88 -16.72 -33.27
N VAL A 49 -14.49 -15.67 -33.82
CA VAL A 49 -14.12 -14.28 -33.53
C VAL A 49 -14.39 -13.91 -32.08
N LEU A 50 -15.54 -14.31 -31.52
CA LEU A 50 -15.90 -14.05 -30.12
C LEU A 50 -14.99 -14.81 -29.14
N VAL A 51 -14.64 -16.06 -29.45
CA VAL A 51 -13.67 -16.84 -28.67
C VAL A 51 -12.29 -16.18 -28.72
N ALA A 52 -11.83 -15.74 -29.89
CA ALA A 52 -10.57 -15.00 -30.02
C ALA A 52 -10.58 -13.68 -29.22
N ALA A 53 -11.67 -12.93 -29.27
CA ALA A 53 -11.85 -11.71 -28.48
C ALA A 53 -11.78 -11.99 -26.97
N SER A 54 -12.44 -13.06 -26.52
CA SER A 54 -12.43 -13.52 -25.13
C SER A 54 -11.03 -13.94 -24.68
N ILE A 55 -10.32 -14.76 -25.47
CA ILE A 55 -8.94 -15.18 -25.17
C ILE A 55 -8.01 -13.96 -25.09
N ALA A 56 -8.10 -13.04 -26.06
CA ALA A 56 -7.28 -11.82 -26.07
C ALA A 56 -7.54 -10.95 -24.83
N TYR A 57 -8.81 -10.81 -24.42
CA TYR A 57 -9.20 -10.14 -23.18
C TYR A 57 -8.59 -10.80 -21.95
N GLN A 58 -8.73 -12.12 -21.82
CA GLN A 58 -8.22 -12.88 -20.67
C GLN A 58 -6.69 -12.80 -20.57
N LEU A 59 -5.97 -12.94 -21.68
CA LEU A 59 -4.50 -12.81 -21.69
C LEU A 59 -4.06 -11.42 -21.24
N ARG A 60 -4.75 -10.37 -21.68
CA ARG A 60 -4.45 -9.00 -21.32
C ARG A 60 -4.73 -8.72 -19.84
N LEU A 61 -5.86 -9.21 -19.33
CA LEU A 61 -6.22 -9.08 -17.93
C LEU A 61 -5.21 -9.82 -17.05
N ARG A 62 -4.81 -11.06 -17.42
CA ARG A 62 -3.78 -11.83 -16.72
C ARG A 62 -2.45 -11.08 -16.66
N ARG A 63 -1.99 -10.50 -17.78
CA ARG A 63 -0.75 -9.70 -17.79
C ARG A 63 -0.85 -8.48 -16.87
N PHE A 64 -1.97 -7.75 -16.91
CA PHE A 64 -2.21 -6.61 -16.05
C PHE A 64 -2.15 -7.00 -14.57
N THR A 65 -2.87 -8.04 -14.17
CA THR A 65 -2.87 -8.54 -12.78
C THR A 65 -1.49 -9.06 -12.38
N ALA A 66 -0.80 -9.79 -13.26
CA ALA A 66 0.56 -10.27 -13.00
C ALA A 66 1.56 -9.13 -12.78
N THR A 67 1.42 -8.01 -13.50
CA THR A 67 2.27 -6.83 -13.26
C THR A 67 1.99 -6.19 -11.90
N LEU A 68 0.71 -6.10 -11.47
CA LEU A 68 0.37 -5.60 -10.13
C LEU A 68 0.96 -6.51 -9.04
N VAL A 69 0.76 -7.83 -9.16
CA VAL A 69 1.32 -8.81 -8.21
C VAL A 69 2.85 -8.73 -8.17
N ALA A 70 3.52 -8.69 -9.33
CA ALA A 70 4.97 -8.55 -9.38
C ALA A 70 5.48 -7.21 -8.81
N THR A 71 4.63 -6.18 -8.81
CA THR A 71 4.94 -4.89 -8.17
C THR A 71 4.86 -5.01 -6.65
N GLU A 72 3.80 -5.64 -6.13
CA GLU A 72 3.64 -5.92 -4.70
C GLU A 72 4.77 -6.84 -4.18
N GLU A 73 5.10 -7.91 -4.90
CA GLU A 73 6.23 -8.80 -4.57
C GLU A 73 7.56 -8.05 -4.54
N ALA A 74 7.77 -7.09 -5.45
CA ALA A 74 8.96 -6.25 -5.43
C ALA A 74 8.98 -5.32 -4.20
N LEU A 75 7.84 -4.79 -3.77
CA LEU A 75 7.73 -4.02 -2.52
C LEU A 75 8.00 -4.88 -1.28
N ASP A 76 7.44 -6.09 -1.24
CA ASP A 76 7.66 -7.06 -0.15
C ASP A 76 9.13 -7.49 -0.07
N ALA A 77 9.86 -7.49 -1.20
CA ALA A 77 11.30 -7.71 -1.23
C ALA A 77 12.12 -6.45 -0.87
N GLY A 78 11.49 -5.29 -0.72
CA GLY A 78 12.14 -4.00 -0.50
C GLY A 78 12.78 -3.39 -1.76
N ASP A 79 12.49 -3.90 -2.96
CA ASP A 79 12.99 -3.38 -4.24
C ASP A 79 12.06 -2.31 -4.82
N THR A 80 12.10 -1.12 -4.23
CA THR A 80 11.27 0.02 -4.67
C THR A 80 11.59 0.49 -6.08
N LYS A 81 12.82 0.29 -6.57
CA LYS A 81 13.19 0.65 -7.94
C LYS A 81 12.43 -0.24 -8.93
N ARG A 82 12.51 -1.55 -8.76
CA ARG A 82 11.76 -2.49 -9.61
C ARG A 82 10.27 -2.28 -9.52
N ALA A 83 9.73 -2.04 -8.31
CA ALA A 83 8.32 -1.74 -8.13
C ALA A 83 7.91 -0.49 -8.93
N ARG A 84 8.72 0.58 -8.89
CA ARG A 84 8.48 1.80 -9.68
C ARG A 84 8.52 1.53 -11.19
N ASP A 85 9.51 0.77 -11.66
CA ASP A 85 9.67 0.45 -13.08
C ASP A 85 8.48 -0.38 -13.62
N LEU A 86 7.97 -1.33 -12.82
CA LEU A 86 6.78 -2.12 -13.16
C LEU A 86 5.49 -1.27 -13.14
N MET A 87 5.38 -0.34 -12.19
CA MET A 87 4.20 0.50 -12.00
C MET A 87 4.09 1.62 -13.04
N ALA A 88 5.21 2.18 -13.49
CA ALA A 88 5.26 3.31 -14.44
C ALA A 88 4.37 3.15 -15.70
N PRO A 89 4.45 2.04 -16.47
CA PRO A 89 3.60 1.87 -17.65
C PRO A 89 2.10 1.75 -17.31
N LEU A 90 1.77 1.17 -16.16
CA LEU A 90 0.40 1.03 -15.70
C LEU A 90 -0.18 2.39 -15.27
N LEU A 91 0.58 3.22 -14.55
CA LEU A 91 0.16 4.58 -14.21
C LEU A 91 -0.05 5.43 -15.47
N ALA A 92 0.89 5.41 -16.41
CA ALA A 92 0.78 6.18 -17.65
C ALA A 92 -0.52 5.87 -18.42
N ARG A 93 -1.00 4.62 -18.34
CA ARG A 93 -2.16 4.14 -19.10
C ARG A 93 -3.46 4.12 -18.30
N PHE A 94 -3.39 3.85 -17.00
CA PHE A 94 -4.54 3.51 -16.14
C PHE A 94 -4.55 4.31 -14.82
N HIS A 95 -4.01 5.54 -14.80
CA HIS A 95 -3.94 6.40 -13.59
C HIS A 95 -5.27 6.64 -12.87
N THR A 96 -6.42 6.47 -13.53
CA THR A 96 -7.75 6.60 -12.90
C THR A 96 -8.29 5.29 -12.31
N PHE A 97 -7.61 4.16 -12.56
CA PHE A 97 -8.08 2.86 -12.12
C PHE A 97 -7.76 2.66 -10.63
N PRO A 98 -8.74 2.39 -9.76
CA PRO A 98 -8.52 2.42 -8.31
C PRO A 98 -7.44 1.47 -7.80
N LEU A 99 -7.33 0.26 -8.36
CA LEU A 99 -6.27 -0.69 -7.97
C LEU A 99 -4.88 -0.21 -8.42
N VAL A 100 -4.78 0.50 -9.56
CA VAL A 100 -3.51 1.11 -9.97
C VAL A 100 -3.15 2.26 -9.03
N GLN A 101 -4.13 3.05 -8.61
CA GLN A 101 -3.91 4.12 -7.63
C GLN A 101 -3.48 3.58 -6.27
N GLU A 102 -4.10 2.50 -5.79
CA GLU A 102 -3.73 1.83 -4.56
C GLU A 102 -2.27 1.35 -4.59
N VAL A 103 -1.90 0.52 -5.58
CA VAL A 103 -0.54 -0.04 -5.65
C VAL A 103 0.50 1.06 -5.94
N ALA A 104 0.16 2.07 -6.75
CA ALA A 104 1.05 3.20 -6.96
C ALA A 104 1.28 4.02 -5.69
N ALA A 105 0.26 4.18 -4.85
CA ALA A 105 0.40 4.83 -3.56
C ALA A 105 1.29 4.00 -2.62
N ASP A 106 1.16 2.67 -2.63
CA ASP A 106 2.06 1.77 -1.89
C ASP A 106 3.52 1.97 -2.32
N VAL A 107 3.79 2.05 -3.63
CA VAL A 107 5.14 2.35 -4.17
C VAL A 107 5.64 3.71 -3.72
N LEU A 108 4.82 4.76 -3.82
CA LEU A 108 5.19 6.13 -3.43
C LEU A 108 5.49 6.23 -1.94
N TYR A 109 4.63 5.61 -1.11
CA TYR A 109 4.84 5.57 0.32
C TYR A 109 6.13 4.82 0.66
N ALA A 110 6.33 3.63 0.09
CA ALA A 110 7.56 2.86 0.31
C ALA A 110 8.82 3.64 -0.09
N ALA A 111 8.74 4.46 -1.15
CA ALA A 111 9.78 5.34 -1.64
C ALA A 111 9.91 6.69 -0.90
N GLY A 112 9.25 6.85 0.25
CA GLY A 112 9.41 8.03 1.09
C GLY A 112 8.61 9.26 0.65
N ASP A 113 7.61 9.12 -0.21
CA ASP A 113 6.67 10.18 -0.59
C ASP A 113 5.26 9.92 -0.02
N PRO A 114 5.05 10.14 1.29
CA PRO A 114 3.74 9.91 1.92
C PRO A 114 2.68 10.92 1.49
N LEU A 115 3.07 12.10 0.96
CA LEU A 115 2.12 13.12 0.53
C LEU A 115 1.39 12.69 -0.74
N SER A 116 2.15 12.29 -1.77
CA SER A 116 1.57 11.80 -3.02
C SER A 116 0.83 10.48 -2.80
N ALA A 117 1.35 9.60 -1.93
CA ALA A 117 0.67 8.37 -1.56
C ALA A 117 -0.70 8.62 -0.91
N ALA A 118 -0.79 9.56 0.04
CA ALA A 118 -2.04 9.91 0.69
C ALA A 118 -3.10 10.37 -0.33
N ALA A 119 -2.74 11.25 -1.27
CA ALA A 119 -3.68 11.77 -2.27
C ALA A 119 -4.24 10.65 -3.19
N LEU A 120 -3.39 9.70 -3.57
CA LEU A 120 -3.82 8.54 -4.36
C LEU A 120 -4.71 7.59 -3.54
N TRP A 121 -4.33 7.27 -2.30
CA TRP A 121 -5.15 6.45 -1.41
C TRP A 121 -6.50 7.10 -1.08
N GLU A 122 -6.59 8.41 -0.90
CA GLU A 122 -7.87 9.10 -0.73
C GLU A 122 -8.80 8.92 -1.94
N THR A 123 -8.23 8.99 -3.14
CA THR A 123 -8.98 8.79 -4.38
C THR A 123 -9.39 7.33 -4.54
N ALA A 124 -8.48 6.39 -4.26
CA ALA A 124 -8.74 4.96 -4.31
C ALA A 124 -9.80 4.53 -3.29
N MET A 125 -9.73 5.05 -2.05
CA MET A 125 -10.66 4.73 -0.97
C MET A 125 -12.11 5.06 -1.32
N LYS A 126 -12.37 6.14 -2.07
CA LYS A 126 -13.72 6.48 -2.56
C LYS A 126 -14.33 5.40 -3.44
N ARG A 127 -13.51 4.54 -4.07
CA ARG A 127 -13.95 3.49 -4.99
C ARG A 127 -13.78 2.08 -4.43
N LEU A 128 -12.75 1.85 -3.62
CA LEU A 128 -12.40 0.55 -3.04
C LEU A 128 -12.96 0.34 -1.63
N GLY A 129 -13.35 1.41 -0.94
CA GLY A 129 -13.86 1.37 0.43
C GLY A 129 -12.78 1.53 1.49
N ALA A 130 -13.19 2.00 2.67
CA ALA A 130 -12.30 2.28 3.79
C ALA A 130 -11.56 1.04 4.32
N PRO A 131 -12.17 -0.15 4.50
CA PRO A 131 -11.46 -1.30 5.05
C PRO A 131 -10.20 -1.72 4.31
N ARG A 132 -10.16 -1.50 3.00
CA ARG A 132 -9.00 -1.86 2.17
C ARG A 132 -7.87 -0.83 2.25
N VAL A 133 -8.20 0.46 2.40
CA VAL A 133 -7.23 1.55 2.19
C VAL A 133 -6.88 2.29 3.47
N ALA A 134 -7.80 2.35 4.43
CA ALA A 134 -7.67 3.16 5.64
C ALA A 134 -6.39 2.87 6.45
N PRO A 135 -5.96 1.62 6.69
CA PRO A 135 -4.73 1.37 7.46
C PRO A 135 -3.48 2.05 6.87
N ARG A 136 -3.34 2.00 5.54
CA ARG A 136 -2.23 2.61 4.81
C ARG A 136 -2.32 4.13 4.82
N LEU A 137 -3.53 4.66 4.62
CA LEU A 137 -3.77 6.11 4.65
C LEU A 137 -3.51 6.71 6.05
N VAL A 138 -3.87 5.99 7.12
CA VAL A 138 -3.54 6.41 8.51
C VAL A 138 -2.02 6.49 8.69
N ALA A 139 -1.26 5.51 8.18
CA ALA A 139 0.20 5.52 8.24
C ALA A 139 0.81 6.68 7.44
N ALA A 140 0.27 7.00 6.25
CA ALA A 140 0.64 8.22 5.53
C ALA A 140 0.39 9.49 6.34
N TYR A 141 -0.77 9.60 6.99
CA TYR A 141 -1.07 10.76 7.83
C TYR A 141 -0.19 10.86 9.07
N ALA A 142 0.18 9.73 9.66
CA ALA A 142 1.18 9.70 10.72
C ALA A 142 2.53 10.23 10.23
N ALA A 143 3.01 9.75 9.06
CA ALA A 143 4.25 10.20 8.45
C ALA A 143 4.25 11.72 8.13
N LEU A 144 3.09 12.26 7.73
CA LEU A 144 2.90 13.68 7.42
C LEU A 144 2.68 14.57 8.65
N ASN A 145 2.79 14.04 9.87
CA ASN A 145 2.49 14.73 11.11
C ASN A 145 1.04 15.28 11.17
N ARG A 146 0.06 14.55 10.62
CA ARG A 146 -1.36 14.93 10.56
C ARG A 146 -2.23 14.05 11.47
N GLY A 147 -2.04 14.14 12.79
CA GLY A 147 -2.74 13.30 13.77
C GLY A 147 -4.27 13.41 13.74
N GLY A 148 -4.81 14.60 13.44
CA GLY A 148 -6.26 14.80 13.26
C GLY A 148 -6.83 14.00 12.08
N ASP A 149 -6.13 14.00 10.94
CA ASP A 149 -6.55 13.29 9.74
C ASP A 149 -6.42 11.77 9.94
N ALA A 150 -5.32 11.33 10.56
CA ALA A 150 -5.12 9.93 10.95
C ALA A 150 -6.26 9.41 11.84
N ARG A 151 -6.67 10.18 12.86
CA ARG A 151 -7.83 9.85 13.72
C ARG A 151 -9.13 9.71 12.92
N ARG A 152 -9.42 10.66 12.03
CA ARG A 152 -10.66 10.63 11.23
C ARG A 152 -10.72 9.38 10.34
N VAL A 153 -9.61 9.02 9.70
CA VAL A 153 -9.56 7.84 8.84
C VAL A 153 -9.63 6.55 9.64
N ALA A 154 -8.92 6.46 10.77
CA ALA A 154 -8.95 5.28 11.64
C ALA A 154 -10.37 5.02 12.21
N ALA A 155 -11.16 6.07 12.46
CA ALA A 155 -12.54 5.94 12.92
C ALA A 155 -13.47 5.24 11.90
N LEU A 156 -13.08 5.17 10.62
CA LEU A 156 -13.82 4.43 9.60
C LEU A 156 -13.66 2.90 9.75
N VAL A 157 -12.59 2.47 10.43
CA VAL A 157 -12.22 1.06 10.65
C VAL A 157 -11.78 0.82 12.09
N PRO A 158 -12.66 1.01 13.08
CA PRO A 158 -12.28 1.04 14.50
C PRO A 158 -11.73 -0.28 15.03
N ASN A 159 -11.96 -1.39 14.33
CA ASN A 159 -11.53 -2.74 14.73
C ASN A 159 -10.32 -3.26 13.95
N ASP A 160 -9.81 -2.51 12.96
CA ASP A 160 -8.66 -2.94 12.17
C ASP A 160 -7.36 -2.77 12.97
N SER A 161 -6.60 -3.85 13.15
CA SER A 161 -5.39 -3.85 13.99
C SER A 161 -4.25 -3.02 13.39
N LEU A 162 -4.12 -2.98 12.07
CA LEU A 162 -3.10 -2.19 11.38
C LEU A 162 -3.45 -0.70 11.42
N ALA A 163 -4.71 -0.34 11.26
CA ALA A 163 -5.18 1.03 11.44
C ALA A 163 -4.97 1.50 12.89
N LYS A 164 -5.23 0.63 13.89
CA LYS A 164 -4.94 0.93 15.30
C LYS A 164 -3.45 1.12 15.54
N LEU A 165 -2.59 0.27 14.97
CA LEU A 165 -1.13 0.41 15.08
C LEU A 165 -0.63 1.71 14.47
N ALA A 166 -1.06 2.03 13.24
CA ALA A 166 -0.71 3.28 12.58
C ALA A 166 -1.25 4.50 13.34
N LEU A 167 -2.45 4.39 13.92
CA LEU A 167 -3.00 5.44 14.78
C LEU A 167 -2.19 5.60 16.06
N ALA A 168 -1.83 4.52 16.75
CA ALA A 168 -1.02 4.57 17.96
C ALA A 168 0.32 5.26 17.68
N TRP A 169 0.98 4.92 16.57
CA TRP A 169 2.17 5.60 16.10
C TRP A 169 1.91 7.09 15.82
N SER A 170 0.84 7.44 15.09
CA SER A 170 0.46 8.84 14.85
C SER A 170 0.28 9.61 16.15
N GLU A 171 -0.48 9.05 17.09
CA GLU A 171 -0.79 9.70 18.37
C GLU A 171 0.49 9.90 19.19
N LEU A 172 1.45 8.98 19.14
CA LEU A 172 2.72 9.04 19.88
C LEU A 172 3.81 9.88 19.23
N ALA A 173 3.84 9.98 17.89
CA ALA A 173 4.91 10.65 17.16
C ALA A 173 4.49 11.95 16.44
N ALA A 174 3.32 11.99 15.80
CA ALA A 174 2.90 13.11 14.96
C ALA A 174 2.62 14.40 15.75
N ASN A 175 2.72 15.54 15.08
CA ASN A 175 2.24 16.82 15.62
C ASN A 175 0.71 16.77 15.81
N GLY A 176 0.24 17.29 16.95
CA GLY A 176 -1.19 17.28 17.30
C GLY A 176 -1.74 15.89 17.66
N GLY A 177 -0.87 14.90 17.86
CA GLY A 177 -1.23 13.60 18.43
C GLY A 177 -1.50 13.68 19.93
N ASP A 178 -2.47 12.90 20.38
CA ASP A 178 -2.85 12.68 21.77
C ASP A 178 -1.98 11.56 22.38
N ARG A 179 -0.93 11.96 23.09
CA ARG A 179 0.12 11.04 23.59
C ARG A 179 -0.43 10.01 24.60
N GLU A 180 -1.41 10.40 25.40
CA GLU A 180 -2.06 9.50 26.36
C GLU A 180 -2.88 8.44 25.63
N ARG A 181 -3.71 8.87 24.68
CA ARG A 181 -4.46 7.94 23.83
C ARG A 181 -3.55 6.99 23.06
N GLY A 182 -2.45 7.50 22.49
CA GLY A 182 -1.46 6.68 21.81
C GLY A 182 -0.83 5.62 22.72
N SER A 183 -0.56 5.95 23.98
CA SER A 183 -0.01 5.02 24.97
C SER A 183 -1.02 3.93 25.35
N VAL A 184 -2.30 4.26 25.49
CA VAL A 184 -3.39 3.28 25.72
C VAL A 184 -3.48 2.31 24.54
N LEU A 185 -3.54 2.83 23.31
CA LEU A 185 -3.61 2.01 22.09
C LEU A 185 -2.40 1.07 21.95
N ALA A 186 -1.19 1.57 22.23
CA ALA A 186 0.01 0.75 22.20
C ALA A 186 -0.03 -0.40 23.23
N GLY A 187 -0.56 -0.14 24.43
CA GLY A 187 -0.75 -1.17 25.46
C GLY A 187 -1.77 -2.24 25.08
N GLU A 188 -2.85 -1.86 24.40
CA GLU A 188 -3.83 -2.80 23.83
C GLU A 188 -3.17 -3.69 22.78
N LEU A 189 -2.46 -3.11 21.81
CA LEU A 189 -1.81 -3.84 20.72
C LEU A 189 -0.77 -4.85 21.21
N VAL A 190 -0.03 -4.55 22.28
CA VAL A 190 0.95 -5.48 22.85
C VAL A 190 0.27 -6.71 23.48
N ARG A 191 -0.91 -6.55 24.09
CA ARG A 191 -1.66 -7.69 24.64
C ARG A 191 -2.12 -8.65 23.54
N ASP A 192 -2.40 -8.10 22.37
CA ASP A 192 -2.89 -8.85 21.21
C ASP A 192 -1.76 -9.21 20.21
N VAL A 193 -0.48 -9.03 20.59
CA VAL A 193 0.66 -9.19 19.66
C VAL A 193 0.79 -10.61 19.10
N ALA A 194 0.29 -11.62 19.82
CA ALA A 194 0.26 -13.00 19.34
C ALA A 194 -0.64 -13.17 18.09
N GLY A 195 -1.61 -12.28 17.90
CA GLY A 195 -2.46 -12.21 16.70
C GLY A 195 -1.89 -11.32 15.59
N ALA A 196 -0.63 -10.87 15.69
CA ALA A 196 -0.02 -10.06 14.65
C ALA A 196 0.08 -10.85 13.31
N PRO A 197 -0.21 -10.22 12.15
CA PRO A 197 -0.19 -10.89 10.85
C PRO A 197 1.17 -11.51 10.50
N ASN A 198 2.26 -10.90 10.96
CA ASN A 198 3.63 -11.36 10.74
C ASN A 198 4.60 -10.80 11.80
N ALA A 199 5.83 -11.29 11.79
CA ALA A 199 6.87 -10.90 12.74
C ALA A 199 7.26 -9.41 12.63
N THR A 200 7.17 -8.82 11.45
CA THR A 200 7.45 -7.39 11.24
C THR A 200 6.41 -6.51 11.93
N VAL A 201 5.12 -6.84 11.79
CA VAL A 201 4.04 -6.12 12.49
C VAL A 201 4.17 -6.27 14.01
N ALA A 202 4.52 -7.47 14.49
CA ALA A 202 4.81 -7.67 15.92
C ALA A 202 5.99 -6.80 16.40
N ALA A 203 7.04 -6.66 15.59
CA ALA A 203 8.18 -5.79 15.89
C ALA A 203 7.80 -4.31 15.89
N MET A 204 6.98 -3.86 14.93
CA MET A 204 6.45 -2.49 14.89
C MET A 204 5.58 -2.21 16.13
N THR A 205 4.71 -3.13 16.52
CA THR A 205 3.92 -3.04 17.76
C THR A 205 4.81 -2.90 18.99
N ALA A 206 5.87 -3.71 19.09
CA ALA A 206 6.84 -3.60 20.18
C ALA A 206 7.55 -2.24 20.17
N ALA A 207 7.97 -1.74 19.00
CA ALA A 207 8.63 -0.45 18.86
C ALA A 207 7.72 0.73 19.25
N VAL A 208 6.46 0.73 18.81
CA VAL A 208 5.47 1.74 19.17
C VAL A 208 5.19 1.72 20.68
N ALA A 209 5.09 0.54 21.28
CA ALA A 209 4.94 0.43 22.72
C ALA A 209 6.20 0.83 23.51
N ALA A 210 7.40 0.69 22.93
CA ALA A 210 8.62 1.23 23.52
C ALA A 210 8.58 2.76 23.60
N ILE A 211 8.02 3.44 22.58
CA ILE A 211 7.81 4.90 22.62
C ILE A 211 6.88 5.28 23.79
N ALA A 212 5.79 4.53 23.99
CA ALA A 212 4.88 4.77 25.10
C ALA A 212 5.56 4.59 26.48
N ASP A 213 6.38 3.54 26.65
CA ASP A 213 7.14 3.32 27.89
C ASP A 213 8.18 4.41 28.15
N ALA A 214 8.91 4.83 27.11
CA ALA A 214 9.88 5.91 27.20
C ALA A 214 9.24 7.20 27.72
N ARG A 215 8.07 7.57 27.18
CA ARG A 215 7.31 8.75 27.61
C ARG A 215 6.81 8.69 29.05
N ARG A 216 6.57 7.48 29.57
CA ARG A 216 6.20 7.27 30.98
C ARG A 216 7.41 7.19 31.92
N GLY A 217 8.63 7.29 31.39
CA GLY A 217 9.86 7.10 32.16
C GLY A 217 10.18 5.64 32.49
N ASP A 218 9.46 4.66 31.91
CA ASP A 218 9.73 3.23 32.10
C ASP A 218 10.85 2.77 31.17
N ARG A 219 12.09 3.11 31.54
CA ARG A 219 13.29 2.73 30.77
C ARG A 219 13.45 1.22 30.63
N THR A 220 13.11 0.45 31.66
CA THR A 220 13.23 -1.01 31.65
C THR A 220 12.24 -1.62 30.67
N GLY A 221 10.97 -1.20 30.71
CA GLY A 221 9.93 -1.61 29.76
C GLY A 221 10.28 -1.25 28.32
N MET A 222 10.76 -0.02 28.10
CA MET A 222 11.23 0.45 26.79
C MET A 222 12.33 -0.47 26.24
N LEU A 223 13.41 -0.70 27.00
CA LEU A 223 14.54 -1.52 26.55
C LEU A 223 14.13 -2.97 26.26
N ALA A 224 13.24 -3.55 27.08
CA ALA A 224 12.72 -4.90 26.85
C ALA A 224 11.94 -4.99 25.53
N LYS A 225 11.14 -3.98 25.20
CA LYS A 225 10.37 -3.93 23.95
C LYS A 225 11.26 -3.69 22.73
N LEU A 226 12.28 -2.83 22.84
CA LEU A 226 13.29 -2.68 21.78
C LEU A 226 14.08 -3.98 21.55
N ALA A 227 14.39 -4.73 22.62
CA ALA A 227 15.02 -6.04 22.49
C ALA A 227 14.09 -7.06 21.80
N ALA A 228 12.79 -7.05 22.11
CA ALA A 228 11.81 -7.90 21.42
C ALA A 228 11.68 -7.54 19.93
N MET A 229 11.61 -6.25 19.60
CA MET A 229 11.61 -5.75 18.22
C MET A 229 12.82 -6.25 17.43
N ARG A 230 14.02 -6.21 18.02
CA ARG A 230 15.29 -6.62 17.38
C ARG A 230 15.39 -8.12 17.07
N ARG A 231 14.45 -8.96 17.55
CA ARG A 231 14.40 -10.39 17.21
C ARG A 231 13.81 -10.66 15.83
N ALA A 232 13.11 -9.69 15.24
CA ALA A 232 12.60 -9.83 13.89
C ALA A 232 13.74 -9.79 12.86
N VAL A 233 13.52 -10.43 11.71
CA VAL A 233 14.41 -10.38 10.54
C VAL A 233 13.69 -9.60 9.43
N PRO A 234 13.65 -8.27 9.50
CA PRO A 234 12.93 -7.43 8.56
C PRO A 234 13.66 -7.30 7.21
N THR A 235 12.90 -6.89 6.18
CA THR A 235 13.48 -6.35 4.94
C THR A 235 14.31 -5.09 5.23
N PRO A 236 15.25 -4.68 4.36
CA PRO A 236 15.99 -3.42 4.57
C PRO A 236 15.08 -2.20 4.74
N HIS A 237 13.95 -2.16 4.04
CA HIS A 237 12.93 -1.10 4.15
C HIS A 237 12.27 -1.09 5.53
N ASP A 238 11.76 -2.23 5.98
CA ASP A 238 11.12 -2.35 7.31
C ASP A 238 12.13 -2.10 8.42
N ALA A 239 13.36 -2.55 8.23
CA ALA A 239 14.45 -2.37 9.18
C ALA A 239 14.80 -0.89 9.36
N ALA A 240 14.77 -0.08 8.29
CA ALA A 240 14.93 1.37 8.38
C ALA A 240 13.77 2.01 9.15
N PHE A 241 12.53 1.56 8.92
CA PHE A 241 11.37 2.07 9.65
C PHE A 241 11.40 1.68 11.14
N LEU A 242 11.79 0.45 11.48
CA LEU A 242 11.98 0.02 12.87
C LEU A 242 13.10 0.81 13.57
N GLY A 243 14.20 1.11 12.88
CA GLY A 243 15.26 1.98 13.41
C GLY A 243 14.78 3.40 13.67
N TYR A 244 13.94 3.95 12.79
CA TYR A 244 13.24 5.22 13.04
C TYR A 244 12.36 5.17 14.31
N LEU A 245 11.53 4.15 14.47
CA LEU A 245 10.67 4.02 15.66
C LEU A 245 11.50 3.86 16.96
N ALA A 246 12.58 3.07 16.91
CA ALA A 246 13.50 2.90 18.02
C ALA A 246 14.20 4.22 18.39
N GLY A 247 14.64 4.98 17.39
CA GLY A 247 15.22 6.31 17.58
C GLY A 247 14.26 7.29 18.26
N ILE A 248 12.95 7.23 17.94
CA ILE A 248 11.94 8.01 18.67
C ILE A 248 11.91 7.58 20.13
N ALA A 249 11.80 6.28 20.44
CA ALA A 249 11.72 5.81 21.82
C ALA A 249 12.93 6.30 22.65
N LEU A 250 14.14 6.18 22.10
CA LEU A 250 15.37 6.65 22.74
C LEU A 250 15.41 8.17 22.93
N ARG A 251 14.88 8.93 21.96
CA ARG A 251 14.78 10.39 22.11
C ARG A 251 13.82 10.75 23.25
N GLU A 252 12.66 10.09 23.31
CA GLU A 252 11.67 10.34 24.37
C GLU A 252 12.19 9.93 25.76
N SER A 253 13.13 8.98 25.86
CA SER A 253 13.81 8.63 27.12
C SER A 253 15.00 9.53 27.47
N GLY A 254 15.33 10.51 26.62
CA GLY A 254 16.46 11.43 26.80
C GLY A 254 17.81 10.89 26.33
N ASP A 255 17.87 9.70 25.72
CA ASP A 255 19.10 9.09 25.20
C ASP A 255 19.43 9.65 23.80
N ILE A 256 19.66 10.97 23.71
CA ILE A 256 19.78 11.72 22.45
C ILE A 256 20.90 11.17 21.54
N ASP A 257 22.05 10.80 22.09
CA ASP A 257 23.16 10.27 21.31
C ASP A 257 22.85 8.91 20.68
N GLU A 258 22.14 8.04 21.41
CA GLU A 258 21.71 6.75 20.88
C GLU A 258 20.60 6.94 19.84
N ALA A 259 19.66 7.85 20.09
CA ALA A 259 18.64 8.21 19.10
C ALA A 259 19.28 8.69 17.79
N ARG A 260 20.31 9.54 17.87
CA ARG A 260 21.07 10.02 16.70
C ARG A 260 21.74 8.89 15.93
N ARG A 261 22.32 7.91 16.64
CA ARG A 261 22.91 6.72 16.03
C ARG A 261 21.85 5.87 15.32
N GLU A 262 20.76 5.55 15.98
CA GLU A 262 19.68 4.73 15.41
C GLU A 262 19.06 5.38 14.17
N PHE A 263 18.83 6.70 14.19
CA PHE A 263 18.39 7.41 12.99
C PHE A 263 19.42 7.34 11.86
N SER A 264 20.71 7.45 12.16
CA SER A 264 21.75 7.38 11.11
C SER A 264 21.80 5.98 10.48
N VAL A 265 21.73 4.93 11.29
CA VAL A 265 21.66 3.54 10.81
C VAL A 265 20.40 3.31 9.96
N ALA A 266 19.25 3.84 10.37
CA ALA A 266 18.02 3.75 9.58
C ALA A 266 18.16 4.41 8.20
N VAL A 267 18.80 5.59 8.15
CA VAL A 267 19.08 6.30 6.88
C VAL A 267 20.03 5.51 5.99
N GLU A 268 21.12 4.99 6.54
CA GLU A 268 22.11 4.22 5.78
C GLU A 268 21.53 2.91 5.24
N ARG A 269 20.63 2.27 6.00
CA ARG A 269 20.06 0.98 5.64
C ARG A 269 19.10 1.04 4.45
N SER A 270 18.27 2.07 4.36
CA SER A 270 17.45 2.33 3.18
C SER A 270 17.16 3.82 3.02
N PRO A 271 18.05 4.57 2.33
CA PRO A 271 17.96 6.04 2.22
C PRO A 271 16.68 6.51 1.54
N GLU A 272 16.23 5.79 0.52
CA GLU A 272 15.06 6.15 -0.28
C GLU A 272 13.75 5.60 0.31
N SER A 273 13.81 4.91 1.45
CA SER A 273 12.59 4.42 2.11
C SER A 273 11.88 5.49 2.92
N ILE A 274 10.61 5.26 3.22
CA ILE A 274 9.88 6.05 4.23
C ILE A 274 10.58 6.07 5.59
N GLY A 275 11.14 4.95 6.04
CA GLY A 275 11.89 4.87 7.28
C GLY A 275 13.13 5.77 7.26
N GLY A 276 13.89 5.72 6.17
CA GLY A 276 15.05 6.60 5.96
C GLY A 276 14.67 8.08 5.86
N ALA A 277 13.59 8.41 5.15
CA ALA A 277 13.10 9.79 5.04
C ALA A 277 12.66 10.36 6.40
N LEU A 278 11.91 9.58 7.19
CA LEU A 278 11.49 9.95 8.53
C LEU A 278 12.68 10.05 9.50
N ALA A 279 13.60 9.09 9.47
CA ALA A 279 14.81 9.13 10.30
C ALA A 279 15.67 10.37 9.99
N ARG A 280 15.85 10.74 8.70
CA ARG A 280 16.52 11.99 8.32
C ARG A 280 15.85 13.21 8.93
N ARG A 281 14.51 13.27 8.84
CA ARG A 281 13.72 14.36 9.42
C ARG A 281 13.96 14.46 10.92
N GLU A 282 13.77 13.39 11.66
CA GLU A 282 13.91 13.42 13.13
C GLU A 282 15.34 13.75 13.56
N ARG A 283 16.36 13.19 12.88
CA ARG A 283 17.77 13.47 13.17
C ARG A 283 18.12 14.95 13.02
N ALA A 284 17.55 15.63 12.03
CA ALA A 284 17.77 17.05 11.80
C ALA A 284 17.19 17.95 12.90
N HIS A 285 16.23 17.45 13.68
CA HIS A 285 15.59 18.18 14.78
C HIS A 285 16.14 17.81 16.16
N LEU A 286 17.12 16.91 16.26
CA LEU A 286 17.75 16.59 17.53
C LEU A 286 18.60 17.77 18.03
N PRO A 287 18.58 18.05 19.35
CA PRO A 287 19.45 19.08 19.93
C PRO A 287 20.92 18.72 19.68
N THR A 288 21.73 19.72 19.34
CA THR A 288 23.18 19.61 19.16
C THR A 288 23.91 19.38 20.48
#